data_AF-A0A315ED30-F1
#
_entry.id   AF-A0A315ED30-F1
#
_cell.length_a   1.000
_cell.length_b   1.000
_cell.length_c   1.000
_cell.angle_alpha   90.00
_cell.angle_beta   90.00
_cell.angle_gamma   90.00
#
_symmetry.space_group_name_H-M   'P 1'
#
loop_
_entity.id
_entity.type
_entity.pdbx_description
1 polymer ?
#
loop_
_entity_poly.entity_id
_entity_poly.type
_entity_poly.pdbx_seq_one_letter_code
_entity_poly.pdbx_strand_id
1 'polypeptide(L)'
;MNKIFVSVAVLTMALTTSVSAQTYLGNLTANPYLPKAPPQPANTFNNPYGGSHDSPKLYDSQGNFRGNLNSNKYDPDSVTNPYGRYGSKYSNDSINNPYGAGSRYNQDSPNNPYGNGLTIIGR
;
A
#
# COMPACT_ATOMS: atom_id res chain seq x y z
N MET A 1 -30.40 62.96 -2.02
CA MET A 1 -30.98 61.77 -1.36
C MET A 1 -30.11 60.57 -1.71
N ASN A 2 -29.47 60.01 -0.67
CA ASN A 2 -28.49 58.92 -0.73
C ASN A 2 -29.07 57.64 -1.35
N LYS A 3 -28.28 56.94 -2.17
CA LYS A 3 -28.40 55.48 -2.29
C LYS A 3 -27.02 54.84 -2.18
N ILE A 4 -26.93 54.00 -1.16
CA ILE A 4 -25.76 53.33 -0.60
C ILE A 4 -25.30 52.24 -1.58
N PHE A 5 -24.00 52.21 -1.92
CA PHE A 5 -23.39 51.07 -2.60
C PHE A 5 -23.09 49.99 -1.57
N VAL A 6 -23.85 48.89 -1.60
CA VAL A 6 -23.57 47.69 -0.80
C VAL A 6 -22.59 46.83 -1.58
N SER A 7 -21.32 46.90 -1.22
CA SER A 7 -20.28 46.02 -1.77
C SER A 7 -20.38 44.65 -1.08
N VAL A 8 -20.84 43.64 -1.81
CA VAL A 8 -20.76 42.24 -1.37
C VAL A 8 -19.33 41.76 -1.56
N ALA A 9 -18.55 41.70 -0.47
CA ALA A 9 -17.26 41.05 -0.47
C ALA A 9 -17.49 39.53 -0.50
N VAL A 10 -17.35 38.91 -1.68
CA VAL A 10 -17.31 37.45 -1.80
C VAL A 10 -15.95 36.97 -1.31
N LEU A 11 -15.89 36.53 -0.06
CA LEU A 11 -14.71 35.91 0.52
C LEU A 11 -14.61 34.47 -0.02
N THR A 12 -13.84 34.26 -1.09
CA THR A 12 -13.51 32.92 -1.58
C THR A 12 -12.55 32.24 -0.60
N MET A 13 -13.08 31.34 0.22
CA MET A 13 -12.28 30.48 1.09
C MET A 13 -11.62 29.41 0.22
N ALA A 14 -10.32 29.50 -0.01
CA ALA A 14 -9.55 28.44 -0.67
C ALA A 14 -9.46 27.24 0.30
N LEU A 15 -10.22 26.18 0.05
CA LEU A 15 -10.02 24.89 0.71
C LEU A 15 -8.71 24.29 0.19
N THR A 16 -7.64 24.40 0.96
CA THR A 16 -6.41 23.66 0.69
C THR A 16 -6.58 22.24 1.22
N THR A 17 -6.92 21.29 0.35
CA THR A 17 -6.81 19.87 0.70
C THR A 17 -5.35 19.46 0.61
N SER A 18 -4.71 19.20 1.75
CA SER A 18 -3.40 18.56 1.79
C SER A 18 -3.55 17.10 1.34
N VAL A 19 -3.13 16.79 0.12
CA VAL A 19 -2.93 15.40 -0.31
C VAL A 19 -1.61 14.91 0.33
N SER A 20 -1.68 13.92 1.21
CA SER A 20 -0.48 13.20 1.66
C SER A 20 0.19 12.57 0.45
N ALA A 21 1.47 12.88 0.24
CA ALA A 21 2.22 12.42 -0.92
C ALA A 21 2.55 10.94 -0.76
N GLN A 22 1.78 10.10 -1.45
CA GLN A 22 2.02 8.67 -1.49
C GLN A 22 3.42 8.37 -2.07
N THR A 23 4.30 7.76 -1.28
CA THR A 23 5.75 7.66 -1.60
C THR A 23 6.10 6.29 -2.15
N TYR A 24 6.73 6.21 -3.31
CA TYR A 24 7.26 4.95 -3.85
C TYR A 24 8.47 4.48 -3.05
N LEU A 25 8.41 3.27 -2.50
CA LEU A 25 9.48 2.70 -1.67
C LEU A 25 10.30 1.61 -2.37
N GLY A 26 9.92 1.18 -3.58
CA GLY A 26 10.59 0.10 -4.32
C GLY A 26 9.67 -1.09 -4.61
N ASN A 27 10.25 -2.24 -4.92
CA ASN A 27 9.52 -3.46 -5.22
C ASN A 27 9.75 -4.56 -4.17
N LEU A 28 8.69 -5.32 -3.87
CA LEU A 28 8.77 -6.65 -3.25
C LEU A 28 8.96 -7.68 -4.36
N THR A 29 10.20 -8.16 -4.56
CA THR A 29 10.54 -9.01 -5.70
C THR A 29 11.77 -9.88 -5.48
N ALA A 30 11.73 -11.10 -6.02
CA ALA A 30 12.86 -12.01 -6.16
C ALA A 30 13.69 -11.72 -7.42
N ASN A 31 13.18 -10.91 -8.37
CA ASN A 31 13.90 -10.56 -9.59
C ASN A 31 15.11 -9.66 -9.27
N PRO A 32 16.35 -10.08 -9.58
CA PRO A 32 17.56 -9.32 -9.24
C PRO A 32 17.75 -8.04 -10.05
N TYR A 33 17.00 -7.86 -11.14
CA TYR A 33 17.11 -6.69 -12.03
C TYR A 33 16.16 -5.55 -11.65
N LEU A 34 15.30 -5.74 -10.65
CA LEU A 34 14.37 -4.71 -10.18
C LEU A 34 14.85 -4.06 -8.88
N PRO A 35 14.52 -2.76 -8.66
CA PRO A 35 14.91 -2.06 -7.45
C PRO A 35 14.15 -2.63 -6.24
N LYS A 36 14.83 -3.41 -5.41
CA LYS A 36 14.28 -3.88 -4.13
C LYS A 36 14.01 -2.69 -3.23
N ALA A 37 12.91 -2.75 -2.48
CA ALA A 37 12.71 -1.77 -1.42
C ALA A 37 13.88 -1.82 -0.40
N PRO A 38 14.33 -0.66 0.10
CA PRO A 38 15.39 -0.62 1.08
C PRO A 38 14.94 -1.39 2.33
N PRO A 39 15.85 -2.11 3.01
CA PRO A 39 15.55 -2.76 4.28
C PRO A 39 14.89 -1.76 5.21
N GLN A 40 13.67 -2.08 5.64
CA GLN A 40 12.97 -1.26 6.61
C GLN A 40 13.51 -1.61 8.01
N PRO A 41 13.71 -0.62 8.90
CA PRO A 41 14.12 -0.89 10.26
C PRO A 41 13.20 -1.94 10.92
N ALA A 42 13.77 -2.75 11.82
CA ALA A 42 12.96 -3.67 12.60
C ALA A 42 11.87 -2.89 13.35
N ASN A 43 10.65 -3.40 13.34
CA ASN A 43 9.47 -2.82 13.99
C ASN A 43 8.84 -1.57 13.35
N THR A 44 9.29 -1.09 12.18
CA THR A 44 8.69 0.09 11.52
C THR A 44 7.18 -0.05 11.29
N PHE A 45 6.69 -1.27 11.06
CA PHE A 45 5.26 -1.57 10.86
C PHE A 45 4.73 -2.58 11.88
N ASN A 46 5.39 -2.70 13.03
CA ASN A 46 5.01 -3.64 14.06
C ASN A 46 4.16 -2.91 15.11
N ASN A 47 2.84 -2.92 14.89
CA ASN A 47 1.92 -2.47 15.91
C ASN A 47 0.90 -3.58 16.21
N PRO A 48 0.93 -4.22 17.39
CA PRO A 48 -0.05 -5.25 17.76
C PRO A 48 -1.47 -4.68 17.95
N TYR A 49 -1.63 -3.37 18.04
CA TYR A 49 -2.90 -2.67 18.29
C TYR A 49 -3.20 -1.54 17.28
N GLY A 50 -2.31 -1.28 16.33
CA GLY A 50 -2.41 -0.15 15.39
C GLY A 50 -2.93 -0.57 14.03
N GLY A 51 -3.73 0.32 13.44
CA GLY A 51 -4.34 0.11 12.14
C GLY A 51 -3.34 0.19 10.98
N SER A 52 -3.71 -0.46 9.88
CA SER A 52 -3.18 -0.39 8.50
C SER A 52 -2.67 0.99 8.03
N HIS A 53 -3.11 2.08 8.66
CA HIS A 53 -3.00 3.42 8.12
C HIS A 53 -1.56 3.92 7.95
N ASP A 54 -0.56 3.44 8.68
CA ASP A 54 0.83 3.92 8.50
C ASP A 54 1.73 2.89 7.81
N SER A 55 1.20 1.71 7.50
CA SER A 55 1.97 0.67 6.82
C SER A 55 2.01 0.85 5.31
N PRO A 56 3.15 0.55 4.65
CA PRO A 56 3.24 0.48 3.22
C PRO A 56 2.27 -0.53 2.65
N LYS A 57 1.79 -0.22 1.46
CA LYS A 57 0.80 -1.01 0.73
C LYS A 57 1.45 -1.67 -0.46
N LEU A 58 1.02 -2.89 -0.76
CA LEU A 58 1.44 -3.62 -1.94
C LEU A 58 0.42 -3.44 -3.06
N TYR A 59 0.92 -3.20 -4.26
CA TYR A 59 0.13 -3.13 -5.48
C TYR A 59 0.76 -3.99 -6.57
N ASP A 60 -0.08 -4.64 -7.37
CA ASP A 60 0.36 -5.30 -8.59
C ASP A 60 0.47 -4.32 -9.77
N SER A 61 0.88 -4.82 -10.92
CA SER A 61 1.08 -4.00 -12.13
C SER A 61 -0.22 -3.36 -12.65
N GLN A 62 -1.37 -3.91 -12.27
CA GLN A 62 -2.70 -3.40 -12.63
C GLN A 62 -3.24 -2.40 -11.59
N GLY A 63 -2.50 -2.15 -10.51
CA GLY A 63 -2.92 -1.27 -9.42
C GLY A 63 -3.88 -1.93 -8.44
N ASN A 64 -4.06 -3.26 -8.48
CA ASN A 64 -4.84 -3.95 -7.49
C ASN A 64 -4.09 -4.01 -6.16
N PHE A 65 -4.81 -3.79 -5.07
CA PHE A 65 -4.26 -3.92 -3.72
C PHE A 65 -3.94 -5.38 -3.39
N ARG A 66 -2.77 -5.60 -2.78
CA ARG A 66 -2.23 -6.92 -2.40
C ARG A 66 -1.86 -7.03 -0.92
N GLY A 67 -2.38 -6.12 -0.10
CA GLY A 67 -2.23 -6.16 1.35
C GLY A 67 -1.28 -5.09 1.90
N ASN A 68 -1.35 -4.94 3.22
CA ASN A 68 -0.46 -4.09 3.99
C ASN A 68 0.80 -4.85 4.37
N LEU A 69 1.96 -4.24 4.12
CA LEU A 69 3.26 -4.76 4.51
C LEU A 69 3.52 -4.44 5.99
N ASN A 70 2.83 -5.15 6.89
CA ASN A 70 2.99 -5.02 8.34
C ASN A 70 3.00 -6.38 9.03
N SER A 71 3.45 -6.43 10.29
CA SER A 71 3.55 -7.66 11.10
C SER A 71 2.37 -7.89 12.04
N ASN A 72 1.30 -7.09 11.93
CA ASN A 72 0.10 -7.23 12.75
C ASN A 72 -0.78 -8.38 12.23
N LYS A 73 -0.75 -9.52 12.93
CA LYS A 73 -1.55 -10.70 12.57
C LYS A 73 -3.06 -10.53 12.77
N TYR A 74 -3.50 -9.46 13.43
CA TYR A 74 -4.92 -9.15 13.65
C TYR A 74 -5.47 -8.13 12.63
N ASP A 75 -4.60 -7.46 11.87
CA ASP A 75 -5.05 -6.61 10.77
C ASP A 75 -5.60 -7.50 9.64
N PRO A 76 -6.88 -7.33 9.23
CA PRO A 76 -7.49 -8.14 8.18
C PRO A 76 -6.77 -8.01 6.83
N ASP A 77 -6.11 -6.87 6.59
CA ASP A 77 -5.41 -6.56 5.34
C ASP A 77 -3.90 -6.88 5.40
N SER A 78 -3.39 -7.34 6.54
CA SER A 78 -1.97 -7.65 6.69
C SER A 78 -1.55 -8.87 5.88
N VAL A 79 -0.40 -8.77 5.22
CA VAL A 79 0.27 -9.92 4.59
C VAL A 79 0.81 -10.94 5.60
N THR A 80 0.82 -10.62 6.89
CA THR A 80 1.25 -11.55 7.95
C THR A 80 0.09 -12.18 8.72
N ASN A 81 -1.16 -11.79 8.45
CA ASN A 81 -2.35 -12.42 9.03
C ASN A 81 -2.65 -13.75 8.31
N PRO A 82 -2.44 -14.92 8.94
CA PRO A 82 -2.59 -16.23 8.30
C PRO A 82 -4.05 -16.59 7.97
N TYR A 83 -5.01 -15.86 8.56
CA TYR A 83 -6.44 -16.00 8.32
C TYR A 83 -6.99 -14.89 7.42
N GLY A 84 -6.20 -13.85 7.15
CA GLY A 84 -6.57 -12.71 6.33
C GLY A 84 -6.46 -12.99 4.84
N ARG A 85 -7.16 -12.19 4.02
CA ARG A 85 -7.20 -12.35 2.56
C ARG A 85 -5.81 -12.23 1.92
N TYR A 86 -4.94 -11.36 2.42
CA TYR A 86 -3.63 -11.08 1.81
C TYR A 86 -2.47 -11.85 2.47
N GLY A 87 -2.66 -12.38 3.69
CA GLY A 87 -1.65 -13.17 4.39
C GLY A 87 -1.88 -14.68 4.41
N SER A 88 -3.10 -15.16 4.14
CA SER A 88 -3.42 -16.59 4.17
C SER A 88 -2.86 -17.36 2.99
N LYS A 89 -2.16 -18.47 3.25
CA LYS A 89 -1.69 -19.43 2.21
C LYS A 89 -2.80 -20.07 1.37
N TYR A 90 -4.06 -19.91 1.75
CA TYR A 90 -5.22 -20.47 1.05
C TYR A 90 -5.95 -19.45 0.18
N SER A 91 -5.64 -18.17 0.30
CA SER A 91 -6.29 -17.11 -0.48
C SER A 91 -5.59 -16.90 -1.82
N ASN A 92 -6.36 -16.75 -2.90
CA ASN A 92 -5.81 -16.47 -4.22
C ASN A 92 -5.08 -15.11 -4.30
N ASP A 93 -5.48 -14.14 -3.49
CA ASP A 93 -4.88 -12.80 -3.46
C ASP A 93 -3.64 -12.71 -2.56
N SER A 94 -3.32 -13.77 -1.81
CA SER A 94 -2.20 -13.74 -0.89
C SER A 94 -0.87 -14.00 -1.58
N ILE A 95 0.11 -13.17 -1.25
CA ILE A 95 1.51 -13.37 -1.64
C ILE A 95 2.16 -14.60 -0.98
N ASN A 96 1.51 -15.17 0.04
CA ASN A 96 1.94 -16.38 0.73
C ASN A 96 1.32 -17.65 0.13
N ASN A 97 0.38 -17.52 -0.82
CA ASN A 97 -0.19 -18.66 -1.52
C ASN A 97 0.64 -18.98 -2.79
N PRO A 98 1.36 -20.11 -2.85
CA PRO A 98 2.18 -20.48 -4.02
C PRO A 98 1.37 -20.85 -5.26
N TYR A 99 0.04 -21.01 -5.13
CA TYR A 99 -0.89 -21.24 -6.23
C TYR A 99 -1.72 -20.00 -6.58
N GLY A 100 -1.54 -18.89 -5.84
CA GLY A 100 -2.22 -17.61 -6.04
C GLY A 100 -1.21 -16.49 -6.35
N ALA A 101 -1.46 -15.27 -5.86
CA ALA A 101 -0.60 -14.10 -6.08
C ALA A 101 0.88 -14.34 -5.70
N GLY A 102 1.16 -15.26 -4.77
CA GLY A 102 2.50 -15.69 -4.39
C GLY A 102 3.17 -16.72 -5.32
N SER A 103 2.52 -17.16 -6.39
CA SER A 103 3.05 -18.20 -7.27
C SER A 103 4.31 -17.77 -8.00
N ARG A 104 5.33 -18.64 -8.07
CA ARG A 104 6.57 -18.37 -8.84
C ARG A 104 6.36 -18.18 -10.35
N TYR A 105 5.18 -18.52 -10.87
CA TYR A 105 4.84 -18.40 -12.28
C TYR A 105 3.98 -17.16 -12.58
N ASN A 106 3.47 -16.47 -11.56
CA ASN A 106 2.69 -15.26 -11.75
C ASN A 106 3.62 -14.06 -12.00
N GLN A 107 3.25 -13.21 -12.96
CA GLN A 107 4.10 -12.11 -13.41
C GLN A 107 4.40 -11.11 -12.29
N ASP A 108 3.41 -10.77 -11.47
CA ASP A 108 3.56 -9.79 -10.40
C ASP A 108 3.93 -10.42 -9.05
N SER A 109 4.13 -11.75 -9.01
CA SER A 109 4.46 -12.42 -7.76
C SER A 109 5.82 -11.97 -7.25
N PRO A 110 5.94 -11.70 -5.94
CA PRO A 110 7.24 -11.42 -5.34
C PRO A 110 8.19 -12.63 -5.39
N ASN A 111 7.67 -13.85 -5.61
CA ASN A 111 8.46 -15.08 -5.67
C ASN A 111 8.87 -15.46 -7.11
N ASN A 112 8.45 -14.71 -8.13
CA ASN A 112 8.86 -14.95 -9.51
C ASN A 112 10.19 -14.23 -9.81
N PRO A 113 11.31 -14.94 -10.04
CA PRO A 113 12.61 -14.32 -10.29
C PRO A 113 12.72 -13.63 -11.66
N TYR A 114 11.73 -13.83 -12.54
CA TYR A 114 11.65 -13.19 -13.85
C TYR A 114 10.44 -12.24 -13.95
N GLY A 115 9.70 -12.06 -12.86
CA GLY A 115 8.51 -11.24 -12.80
C GLY A 115 8.78 -9.76 -12.50
N ASN A 116 7.70 -8.97 -12.47
CA ASN A 116 7.70 -7.56 -12.11
C ASN A 116 7.66 -7.33 -10.59
N GLY A 117 7.26 -8.35 -9.83
CA GLY A 117 7.00 -8.24 -8.39
C GLY A 117 5.88 -7.24 -8.08
N LEU A 118 5.79 -6.85 -6.81
CA LEU A 118 4.79 -5.91 -6.32
C LEU A 118 5.42 -4.56 -6.00
N THR A 119 4.72 -3.49 -6.32
CA THR A 119 5.12 -2.13 -5.96
C THR A 119 4.78 -1.85 -4.51
N ILE A 120 5.74 -1.31 -3.76
CA ILE A 120 5.57 -0.89 -2.36
C ILE A 120 5.37 0.61 -2.32
N ILE A 121 4.27 1.03 -1.72
CA ILE A 121 3.84 2.41 -1.62
C ILE A 121 3.67 2.79 -0.15
N GLY A 122 4.49 3.71 0.34
CA GLY A 122 4.39 4.33 1.68
C GLY A 122 3.46 5.55 1.70
N ARG A 123 3.17 6.04 2.91
CA ARG A 123 2.52 7.32 3.15
C ARG A 123 3.51 8.46 3.33
#